data_AF-A0A7K1LAE4-F1
#
_entry.id   AF-A0A7K1LAE4-F1
#
_cell.length_a   1.000
_cell.length_b   1.000
_cell.length_c   1.000
_cell.angle_alpha   90.00
_cell.angle_beta   90.00
_cell.angle_gamma   90.00
#
_symmetry.space_group_name_H-M   'P 1'
#
loop_
_entity.id
_entity.type
_entity.pdbx_description
1 polymer ?
#
loop_
_entity_poly.entity_id
_entity_poly.type
_entity_poly.pdbx_seq_one_letter_code
_entity_poly.pdbx_strand_id
1 'polypeptide(L)'
;MVTGFRAGAAALALAAAALAVTVAWPLGVPSARGDSGCPDATVTAATPAQLAAALANAQPGDSIAVAAGTYDGNWTATTPGTEAAPIWLCGQDATLTNDGPTGGYGLHLDGASWWRVRGLTVTWAAKGIIVDHSAHVEIVSNTVHDVGDEAVHLRAFTTDSLVAGNALHHTGLRRDKFGEGVYVGSANGNWSVYTGGAPDASDRNVVQGNTVYATTAEPVDVKEGTTGTQVTGNALDGGALTDSGGDSCVDVKGNDGLVQGNTCTGVPGGDGHDGYQVHHNKLLKLGLGDWGLRNELAGNSAVIGPGARDGFWVHDASTTYNVVRCGQAVTGAAYSNITCSP
;
A
#
# COMPACT_ATOMS: atom_id res chain seq x y z
N MET A 1 51.13 -26.15 61.56
CA MET A 1 50.65 -27.34 60.82
C MET A 1 49.17 -27.13 60.52
N VAL A 2 48.81 -27.31 59.26
CA VAL A 2 47.44 -27.41 58.72
C VAL A 2 46.62 -26.11 58.58
N THR A 3 46.64 -25.70 57.32
CA THR A 3 45.76 -24.84 56.50
C THR A 3 44.25 -25.05 56.68
N GLY A 4 43.46 -23.99 56.48
CA GLY A 4 42.02 -24.10 56.27
C GLY A 4 41.35 -22.77 55.91
N PHE A 5 41.53 -22.29 54.68
CA PHE A 5 40.71 -21.23 54.09
C PHE A 5 39.31 -21.78 53.78
N ARG A 6 38.25 -21.16 54.30
CA ARG A 6 36.88 -21.31 53.78
C ARG A 6 36.46 -19.98 53.16
N ALA A 7 36.42 -19.93 51.83
CA ALA A 7 35.74 -18.90 51.07
C ALA A 7 34.24 -19.22 51.04
N GLY A 8 33.41 -18.32 51.54
CA GLY A 8 31.95 -18.33 51.34
C GLY A 8 31.58 -17.14 50.46
N ALA A 9 31.10 -17.43 49.25
CA ALA A 9 30.77 -16.46 48.22
C ALA A 9 29.60 -15.55 48.65
N ALA A 10 29.79 -14.23 48.53
CA ALA A 10 28.70 -13.27 48.54
C ALA A 10 28.05 -13.27 47.15
N ALA A 11 26.78 -13.66 47.07
CA ALA A 11 25.99 -13.54 45.86
C ALA A 11 25.64 -12.05 45.64
N LEU A 12 26.29 -11.40 44.69
CA LEU A 12 25.83 -10.12 44.15
C LEU A 12 24.65 -10.40 43.20
N ALA A 13 23.44 -10.04 43.62
CA ALA A 13 22.31 -9.91 42.72
C ALA A 13 22.50 -8.65 41.87
N LEU A 14 22.89 -8.80 40.61
CA LEU A 14 22.78 -7.73 39.62
C LEU A 14 21.31 -7.60 39.22
N ALA A 15 20.63 -6.58 39.73
CA ALA A 15 19.38 -6.11 39.16
C ALA A 15 19.67 -5.47 37.80
N ALA A 16 19.35 -6.18 36.72
CA ALA A 16 19.35 -5.59 35.38
C ALA A 16 18.16 -4.62 35.28
N ALA A 17 18.43 -3.33 35.43
CA ALA A 17 17.47 -2.30 35.12
C ALA A 17 17.26 -2.28 33.60
N ALA A 18 16.12 -2.79 33.13
CA ALA A 18 15.69 -2.64 31.76
C ALA A 18 15.40 -1.14 31.51
N LEU A 19 16.35 -0.43 30.90
CA LEU A 19 16.10 0.88 30.33
C LEU A 19 15.17 0.70 29.14
N ALA A 20 13.88 0.97 29.35
CA ALA A 20 12.95 1.18 28.26
C ALA A 20 13.39 2.45 27.51
N VAL A 21 14.09 2.25 26.39
CA VAL A 21 14.35 3.32 25.44
C VAL A 21 13.02 3.58 24.72
N THR A 22 12.22 4.50 25.25
CA THR A 22 11.11 5.07 24.48
C THR A 22 11.73 5.95 23.41
N VAL A 23 11.92 5.40 22.21
CA VAL A 23 12.18 6.22 21.03
C VAL A 23 10.87 6.96 20.76
N ALA A 24 10.75 8.18 21.27
CA ALA A 24 9.69 9.09 20.86
C ALA A 24 10.06 9.58 19.46
N TRP A 25 9.45 8.99 18.44
CA TRP A 25 9.56 9.50 17.09
C TRP A 25 8.78 10.81 17.04
N PRO A 26 9.36 11.91 16.54
CA PRO A 26 8.53 13.03 16.17
C PRO A 26 7.67 12.50 15.02
N LEU A 27 6.36 12.34 15.25
CA LEU A 27 5.37 12.34 14.18
C LEU A 27 5.32 13.77 13.58
N GLY A 28 6.45 14.22 13.06
CA GLY A 28 6.54 15.38 12.21
C GLY A 28 6.17 14.93 10.82
N VAL A 29 4.89 14.60 10.62
CA VAL A 29 4.32 14.63 9.28
C VAL A 29 4.58 16.05 8.79
N PRO A 30 5.34 16.27 7.72
CA PRO A 30 5.37 17.58 7.09
C PRO A 30 3.92 17.88 6.74
N SER A 31 3.33 18.85 7.43
CA SER A 31 2.04 19.38 7.00
C SER A 31 2.29 19.95 5.61
N ALA A 32 1.92 19.20 4.58
CA ALA A 32 1.79 19.69 3.23
C ALA A 32 0.55 20.61 3.17
N ARG A 33 0.53 21.65 4.00
CA ARG A 33 -0.28 22.85 3.79
C ARG A 33 0.61 23.85 3.08
N GLY A 34 0.66 23.73 1.77
CA GLY A 34 1.34 24.65 0.88
C GLY A 34 1.08 24.20 -0.56
N ASP A 35 0.12 24.85 -1.21
CA ASP A 35 -0.47 24.56 -2.51
C ASP A 35 -1.02 23.14 -2.67
N SER A 36 -2.34 23.01 -2.83
CA SER A 36 -3.02 21.75 -3.18
C SER A 36 -2.52 21.14 -4.51
N GLY A 37 -1.66 21.87 -5.24
CA GLY A 37 -1.15 21.51 -6.55
C GLY A 37 -2.23 21.48 -7.63
N CYS A 38 -3.44 21.98 -7.32
CA CYS A 38 -4.58 21.99 -8.20
C CYS A 38 -4.60 23.25 -9.08
N PRO A 39 -4.89 23.14 -10.39
CA PRO A 39 -5.14 24.29 -11.25
C PRO A 39 -6.40 25.05 -10.86
N ASP A 40 -6.52 26.29 -11.35
CA ASP A 40 -7.76 27.07 -11.27
C ASP A 40 -8.95 26.24 -11.78
N ALA A 41 -10.04 26.27 -11.02
CA ALA A 41 -11.22 25.46 -11.31
C ALA A 41 -11.91 25.91 -12.60
N THR A 42 -12.16 24.97 -13.51
CA THR A 42 -13.06 25.16 -14.66
C THR A 42 -14.50 24.80 -14.30
N VAL A 43 -14.66 23.89 -13.33
CA VAL A 43 -15.95 23.41 -12.82
C VAL A 43 -15.90 23.39 -11.29
N THR A 44 -16.98 23.82 -10.64
CA THR A 44 -17.12 23.71 -9.18
C THR A 44 -18.35 22.88 -8.83
N ALA A 45 -18.15 21.85 -8.01
CA ALA A 45 -19.20 20.99 -7.50
C ALA A 45 -19.41 21.23 -6.00
N ALA A 46 -20.54 21.82 -5.62
CA ALA A 46 -20.91 22.11 -4.23
C ALA A 46 -22.02 21.18 -3.67
N THR A 47 -22.49 20.23 -4.48
CA THR A 47 -23.53 19.27 -4.11
C THR A 47 -23.27 17.90 -4.75
N PRO A 48 -23.83 16.80 -4.20
CA PRO A 48 -23.79 15.47 -4.81
C PRO A 48 -24.17 15.45 -6.30
N ALA A 49 -25.27 16.13 -6.66
CA ALA A 49 -25.75 16.18 -8.04
C ALA A 49 -24.78 16.90 -8.97
N GLN A 50 -24.13 17.99 -8.50
CA GLN A 50 -23.12 18.70 -9.28
C GLN A 50 -21.84 17.88 -9.44
N LEU A 51 -21.42 17.14 -8.41
CA LEU A 51 -20.25 16.26 -8.52
C LEU A 51 -20.50 15.14 -9.52
N ALA A 52 -21.65 14.45 -9.42
CA ALA A 52 -22.04 13.44 -10.39
C ALA A 52 -22.07 14.00 -11.83
N ALA A 53 -22.66 15.18 -12.02
CA ALA A 53 -22.69 15.83 -13.33
C ALA A 53 -21.30 16.25 -13.82
N ALA A 54 -20.42 16.73 -12.94
CA ALA A 54 -19.06 17.12 -13.31
C ALA A 54 -18.24 15.90 -13.75
N LEU A 55 -18.30 14.79 -13.02
CA LEU A 55 -17.61 13.55 -13.39
C LEU A 55 -18.14 12.97 -14.70
N ALA A 56 -19.46 12.97 -14.91
CA ALA A 56 -20.09 12.43 -16.12
C ALA A 56 -19.83 13.27 -17.38
N ASN A 57 -19.57 14.57 -17.24
CA ASN A 57 -19.37 15.48 -18.37
C ASN A 57 -17.91 15.96 -18.52
N ALA A 58 -17.00 15.46 -17.69
CA ALA A 58 -15.61 15.87 -17.67
C ALA A 58 -14.97 15.80 -19.06
N GLN A 59 -14.19 16.82 -19.42
CA GLN A 59 -13.44 16.89 -20.67
C GLN A 59 -11.94 17.03 -20.38
N PRO A 60 -11.05 16.60 -21.28
CA PRO A 60 -9.61 16.84 -21.15
C PRO A 60 -9.30 18.31 -20.86
N GLY A 61 -8.54 18.55 -19.79
CA GLY A 61 -8.17 19.89 -19.32
C GLY A 61 -9.08 20.47 -18.25
N ASP A 62 -10.18 19.81 -17.89
CA ASP A 62 -11.03 20.25 -16.79
C ASP A 62 -10.31 20.19 -15.43
N SER A 63 -10.58 21.19 -14.59
CA SER A 63 -10.25 21.19 -13.18
C SER A 63 -11.53 21.28 -12.37
N ILE A 64 -11.93 20.15 -11.79
CA ILE A 64 -13.14 20.00 -10.98
C ILE A 64 -12.76 20.26 -9.52
N ALA A 65 -13.16 21.43 -9.02
CA ALA A 65 -13.08 21.73 -7.59
C ALA A 65 -14.33 21.22 -6.87
N VAL A 66 -14.14 20.32 -5.91
CA VAL A 66 -15.18 19.84 -5.01
C VAL A 66 -15.16 20.72 -3.77
N ALA A 67 -16.26 21.42 -3.52
CA ALA A 67 -16.39 22.27 -2.34
C ALA A 67 -16.37 21.41 -1.05
N ALA A 68 -16.06 22.07 0.07
CA ALA A 68 -16.09 21.40 1.37
C ALA A 68 -17.48 20.82 1.67
N GLY A 69 -17.51 19.58 2.17
CA GLY A 69 -18.76 18.89 2.52
C GLY A 69 -18.70 17.40 2.31
N THR A 70 -19.79 16.72 2.68
CA THR A 70 -19.94 15.27 2.50
C THR A 70 -20.82 14.98 1.29
N TYR A 71 -20.35 14.09 0.43
CA TYR A 71 -20.97 13.70 -0.82
C TYR A 71 -21.19 12.19 -0.76
N ASP A 72 -22.45 11.79 -0.57
CA ASP A 72 -22.85 10.39 -0.59
C ASP A 72 -23.45 10.00 -1.94
N GLY A 73 -22.94 8.93 -2.56
CA GLY A 73 -23.36 8.49 -3.87
C GLY A 73 -22.34 7.65 -4.62
N ASN A 74 -22.63 7.43 -5.91
CA ASN A 74 -21.76 6.68 -6.82
C ASN A 74 -20.90 7.65 -7.64
N TRP A 75 -19.60 7.64 -7.39
CA TRP A 75 -18.64 8.55 -8.01
C TRP A 75 -17.82 7.79 -9.05
N THR A 76 -18.25 7.88 -10.31
CA THR A 76 -17.56 7.22 -11.43
C THR A 76 -17.16 8.26 -12.47
N ALA A 77 -15.90 8.20 -12.91
CA ALA A 77 -15.41 8.92 -14.08
C ALA A 77 -14.92 7.93 -15.14
N THR A 78 -15.29 8.18 -16.39
CA THR A 78 -14.96 7.29 -17.52
C THR A 78 -14.29 7.99 -18.70
N THR A 79 -14.18 9.33 -18.66
CA THR A 79 -13.58 10.10 -19.73
C THR A 79 -12.07 10.19 -19.53
N PRO A 80 -11.23 9.71 -20.46
CA PRO A 80 -9.79 9.92 -20.36
C PRO A 80 -9.43 11.39 -20.64
N GLY A 81 -8.47 11.91 -19.87
CA GLY A 81 -7.69 13.09 -20.23
C GLY A 81 -6.58 12.76 -21.22
N THR A 82 -5.63 13.68 -21.37
CA THR A 82 -4.40 13.46 -22.14
C THR A 82 -3.20 14.01 -21.38
N GLU A 83 -1.99 13.66 -21.82
CA GLU A 83 -0.75 14.24 -21.27
C GLU A 83 -0.75 15.78 -21.28
N ALA A 84 -1.21 16.38 -22.38
CA ALA A 84 -1.26 17.84 -22.54
C ALA A 84 -2.46 18.49 -21.83
N ALA A 85 -3.49 17.71 -21.50
CA ALA A 85 -4.73 18.19 -20.90
C ALA A 85 -5.29 17.13 -19.93
N PRO A 86 -4.62 16.92 -18.78
CA PRO A 86 -5.12 16.01 -17.75
C PRO A 86 -6.39 16.56 -17.13
N ILE A 87 -7.18 15.67 -16.50
CA ILE A 87 -8.40 16.06 -15.77
C ILE A 87 -8.11 16.04 -14.27
N TRP A 88 -8.45 17.13 -13.57
CA TRP A 88 -8.20 17.27 -12.14
C TRP A 88 -9.49 17.12 -11.33
N LEU A 89 -9.43 16.35 -10.26
CA LEU A 89 -10.44 16.27 -9.22
C LEU A 89 -9.82 16.66 -7.88
N CYS A 90 -10.22 17.82 -7.38
CA CYS A 90 -9.57 18.49 -6.26
C CYS A 90 -10.57 18.82 -5.14
N GLY A 91 -10.35 18.36 -3.91
CA GLY A 91 -11.29 18.64 -2.82
C GLY A 91 -10.69 18.50 -1.42
N GLN A 92 -9.91 19.48 -0.98
CA GLN A 92 -9.12 19.43 0.27
C GLN A 92 -9.93 19.23 1.57
N ASP A 93 -11.22 19.56 1.56
CA ASP A 93 -12.16 19.37 2.67
C ASP A 93 -13.46 18.67 2.20
N ALA A 94 -13.38 17.93 1.10
CA ALA A 94 -14.50 17.18 0.55
C ALA A 94 -14.38 15.70 0.94
N THR A 95 -15.47 15.14 1.47
CA THR A 95 -15.58 13.74 1.86
C THR A 95 -16.51 13.00 0.91
N LEU A 96 -16.01 11.97 0.22
CA LEU A 96 -16.81 11.07 -0.60
C LEU A 96 -17.17 9.81 0.19
N THR A 97 -18.46 9.46 0.20
CA THR A 97 -19.00 8.22 0.81
C THR A 97 -19.86 7.45 -0.17
N ASN A 98 -20.05 6.15 0.08
CA ASN A 98 -20.89 5.29 -0.73
C ASN A 98 -21.49 4.13 0.09
N ASP A 99 -22.53 4.43 0.86
CA ASP A 99 -23.37 3.44 1.57
C ASP A 99 -22.63 2.50 2.55
N GLY A 100 -21.45 2.89 3.04
CA GLY A 100 -20.71 2.18 4.09
C GLY A 100 -19.88 0.98 3.61
N PRO A 101 -19.28 0.22 4.55
CA PRO A 101 -18.37 -0.91 4.25
C PRO A 101 -18.94 -2.03 3.36
N THR A 102 -20.28 -2.08 3.18
CA THR A 102 -20.95 -3.04 2.31
C THR A 102 -21.58 -2.40 1.06
N GLY A 103 -21.41 -1.09 0.87
CA GLY A 103 -21.95 -0.30 -0.24
C GLY A 103 -21.13 -0.39 -1.53
N GLY A 104 -20.94 0.75 -2.19
CA GLY A 104 -20.18 0.86 -3.45
C GLY A 104 -18.74 1.34 -3.27
N TYR A 105 -18.13 1.81 -4.35
CA TYR A 105 -16.77 2.38 -4.32
C TYR A 105 -16.82 3.86 -3.97
N GLY A 106 -15.88 4.33 -3.15
CA GLY A 106 -15.77 5.73 -2.79
C GLY A 106 -15.31 6.62 -3.96
N LEU A 107 -14.57 6.08 -4.93
CA LEU A 107 -14.35 6.69 -6.25
C LEU A 107 -13.96 5.58 -7.24
N HIS A 108 -14.48 5.64 -8.46
CA HIS A 108 -14.14 4.70 -9.53
C HIS A 108 -13.69 5.45 -10.79
N LEU A 109 -12.45 5.22 -11.19
CA LEU A 109 -11.89 5.67 -12.46
C LEU A 109 -11.85 4.47 -13.41
N ASP A 110 -12.70 4.44 -14.43
CA ASP A 110 -12.85 3.30 -15.34
C ASP A 110 -12.61 3.73 -16.79
N GLY A 111 -11.46 3.36 -17.36
CA GLY A 111 -11.00 3.92 -18.64
C GLY A 111 -10.58 5.40 -18.56
N ALA A 112 -10.48 5.95 -17.34
CA ALA A 112 -10.20 7.34 -17.04
C ALA A 112 -8.69 7.61 -16.90
N SER A 113 -7.96 7.46 -18.01
CA SER A 113 -6.52 7.78 -18.07
C SER A 113 -6.24 9.28 -17.88
N TRP A 114 -5.05 9.65 -17.40
CA TRP A 114 -4.61 11.04 -17.19
C TRP A 114 -5.45 11.86 -16.19
N TRP A 115 -6.01 11.20 -15.17
CA TRP A 115 -6.67 11.87 -14.05
C TRP A 115 -5.68 12.25 -12.94
N ARG A 116 -5.98 13.32 -12.23
CA ARG A 116 -5.23 13.84 -11.07
C ARG A 116 -6.19 14.03 -9.91
N VAL A 117 -6.19 13.09 -8.96
CA VAL A 117 -7.09 13.08 -7.80
C VAL A 117 -6.32 13.56 -6.57
N ARG A 118 -6.73 14.70 -6.01
CA ARG A 118 -5.98 15.36 -4.93
C ARG A 118 -6.83 15.89 -3.78
N GLY A 119 -6.31 15.70 -2.57
CA GLY A 119 -6.82 16.34 -1.35
C GLY A 119 -8.13 15.77 -0.82
N LEU A 120 -8.73 14.77 -1.46
CA LEU A 120 -10.03 14.23 -1.04
C LEU A 120 -9.90 13.40 0.24
N THR A 121 -10.99 13.37 1.00
CA THR A 121 -11.26 12.27 1.92
C THR A 121 -12.22 11.29 1.25
N VAL A 122 -11.89 10.00 1.26
CA VAL A 122 -12.78 8.92 0.81
C VAL A 122 -13.00 7.97 1.97
N THR A 123 -14.26 7.78 2.36
CA THR A 123 -14.58 6.97 3.55
C THR A 123 -15.95 6.32 3.45
N TRP A 124 -16.23 5.39 4.35
CA TRP A 124 -17.55 4.77 4.48
C TRP A 124 -18.08 4.23 3.15
N ALA A 125 -17.27 3.36 2.53
CA ALA A 125 -17.52 2.72 1.24
C ALA A 125 -17.02 1.27 1.29
N ALA A 126 -17.49 0.40 0.38
CA ALA A 126 -17.02 -0.98 0.33
C ALA A 126 -15.56 -1.10 -0.10
N LYS A 127 -15.10 -0.19 -0.96
CA LYS A 127 -13.71 -0.01 -1.34
C LYS A 127 -13.45 1.48 -1.50
N GLY A 128 -12.21 1.93 -1.30
CA GLY A 128 -11.86 3.34 -1.43
C GLY A 128 -11.84 3.83 -2.88
N ILE A 129 -10.65 4.03 -3.44
CA ILE A 129 -10.44 4.51 -4.81
C ILE A 129 -10.04 3.33 -5.70
N ILE A 130 -10.85 3.05 -6.72
CA ILE A 130 -10.62 1.98 -7.68
C ILE A 130 -10.25 2.59 -9.02
N VAL A 131 -9.19 2.07 -9.64
CA VAL A 131 -8.74 2.43 -10.98
C VAL A 131 -8.71 1.19 -11.86
N ASP A 132 -9.53 1.21 -12.89
CA ASP A 132 -9.69 0.16 -13.89
C ASP A 132 -9.32 0.68 -15.28
N HIS A 133 -8.65 -0.13 -16.09
CA HIS A 133 -8.39 0.13 -17.51
C HIS A 133 -7.78 1.51 -17.83
N SER A 134 -6.95 2.05 -16.93
CA SER A 134 -6.46 3.43 -17.03
C SER A 134 -4.94 3.51 -17.05
N ALA A 135 -4.40 4.60 -17.58
CA ALA A 135 -2.97 4.89 -17.53
C ALA A 135 -2.72 6.30 -17.01
N HIS A 136 -1.55 6.51 -16.39
CA HIS A 136 -1.10 7.83 -15.95
C HIS A 136 -2.08 8.54 -15.00
N VAL A 137 -2.72 7.80 -14.10
CA VAL A 137 -3.54 8.36 -13.02
C VAL A 137 -2.64 8.74 -11.85
N GLU A 138 -2.88 9.89 -11.23
CA GLU A 138 -2.23 10.26 -9.96
C GLU A 138 -3.28 10.35 -8.85
N ILE A 139 -3.08 9.60 -7.76
CA ILE A 139 -3.85 9.66 -6.52
C ILE A 139 -2.89 10.21 -5.46
N VAL A 140 -2.99 11.51 -5.19
CA VAL A 140 -1.99 12.24 -4.40
C VAL A 140 -2.59 13.03 -3.25
N SER A 141 -2.00 12.92 -2.05
CA SER A 141 -2.40 13.69 -0.86
C SER A 141 -3.88 13.53 -0.47
N ASN A 142 -4.44 12.35 -0.68
CA ASN A 142 -5.78 11.98 -0.23
C ASN A 142 -5.72 11.27 1.12
N THR A 143 -6.85 11.26 1.83
CA THR A 143 -7.08 10.38 2.98
C THR A 143 -8.14 9.35 2.61
N VAL A 144 -7.82 8.06 2.72
CA VAL A 144 -8.79 6.98 2.46
C VAL A 144 -8.93 6.12 3.70
N HIS A 145 -10.13 6.04 4.26
CA HIS A 145 -10.31 5.33 5.52
C HIS A 145 -11.70 4.79 5.81
N ASP A 146 -11.82 3.89 6.79
CA ASP A 146 -13.06 3.24 7.19
C ASP A 146 -13.80 2.62 5.99
N VAL A 147 -13.06 1.80 5.24
CA VAL A 147 -13.56 1.10 4.05
C VAL A 147 -13.69 -0.41 4.30
N GLY A 148 -14.62 -1.03 3.59
CA GLY A 148 -14.95 -2.44 3.79
C GLY A 148 -13.85 -3.42 3.40
N ASP A 149 -13.16 -3.16 2.31
CA ASP A 149 -12.01 -3.92 1.83
C ASP A 149 -10.81 -2.95 1.66
N GLU A 150 -10.17 -2.91 0.48
CA GLU A 150 -8.95 -2.16 0.21
C GLU A 150 -9.17 -0.65 -0.01
N ALA A 151 -8.17 0.15 0.37
CA ALA A 151 -8.21 1.60 0.23
C ALA A 151 -7.95 2.09 -1.20
N VAL A 152 -6.88 1.63 -1.87
CA VAL A 152 -6.60 1.98 -3.26
C VAL A 152 -6.30 0.73 -4.07
N HIS A 153 -6.94 0.57 -5.22
CA HIS A 153 -6.75 -0.59 -6.10
C HIS A 153 -6.46 -0.14 -7.53
N LEU A 154 -5.29 -0.49 -8.05
CA LEU A 154 -4.92 -0.33 -9.45
C LEU A 154 -5.04 -1.69 -10.13
N ARG A 155 -6.07 -1.93 -10.94
CA ARG A 155 -6.30 -3.23 -11.59
C ARG A 155 -6.73 -3.11 -13.03
N ALA A 156 -7.00 -4.26 -13.65
CA ALA A 156 -7.55 -4.36 -14.99
C ALA A 156 -6.70 -3.61 -16.02
N PHE A 157 -5.41 -3.96 -16.08
CA PHE A 157 -4.41 -3.34 -16.96
C PHE A 157 -4.13 -1.86 -16.66
N THR A 158 -4.25 -1.44 -15.40
CA THR A 158 -3.95 -0.05 -15.01
C THR A 158 -2.45 0.16 -14.92
N THR A 159 -1.89 1.08 -15.70
CA THR A 159 -0.44 1.22 -15.88
C THR A 159 0.08 2.62 -15.59
N ASP A 160 1.39 2.73 -15.35
CA ASP A 160 2.11 4.00 -15.32
C ASP A 160 1.48 5.06 -14.39
N SER A 161 0.85 4.62 -13.30
CA SER A 161 0.07 5.43 -12.37
C SER A 161 0.76 5.58 -11.02
N LEU A 162 0.42 6.65 -10.29
CA LEU A 162 1.08 7.06 -9.05
C LEU A 162 0.07 7.12 -7.90
N VAL A 163 0.38 6.42 -6.80
CA VAL A 163 -0.30 6.55 -5.51
C VAL A 163 0.72 7.13 -4.54
N ALA A 164 0.61 8.43 -4.22
CA ALA A 164 1.65 9.10 -3.44
C ALA A 164 1.20 10.08 -2.37
N GLY A 165 1.90 10.07 -1.23
CA GLY A 165 1.66 11.01 -0.14
C GLY A 165 0.26 10.93 0.47
N ASN A 166 -0.41 9.78 0.35
CA ASN A 166 -1.74 9.57 0.92
C ASN A 166 -1.66 9.05 2.36
N ALA A 167 -2.72 9.26 3.13
CA ALA A 167 -2.97 8.58 4.39
C ALA A 167 -4.04 7.50 4.18
N LEU A 168 -3.68 6.23 4.30
CA LEU A 168 -4.55 5.08 3.99
C LEU A 168 -4.70 4.24 5.27
N HIS A 169 -5.91 4.13 5.83
CA HIS A 169 -6.06 3.44 7.11
C HIS A 169 -7.45 2.90 7.41
N HIS A 170 -7.57 1.97 8.37
CA HIS A 170 -8.86 1.39 8.78
C HIS A 170 -9.59 0.73 7.59
N THR A 171 -8.89 -0.20 6.95
CA THR A 171 -9.38 -1.00 5.81
C THR A 171 -9.83 -2.38 6.30
N GLY A 172 -10.57 -3.12 5.47
CA GLY A 172 -11.01 -4.48 5.80
C GLY A 172 -12.16 -4.56 6.81
N LEU A 173 -12.94 -3.48 6.99
CA LEU A 173 -14.06 -3.43 7.93
C LEU A 173 -15.24 -4.35 7.57
N ARG A 174 -15.26 -4.87 6.34
CA ARG A 174 -16.21 -5.89 5.86
C ARG A 174 -15.59 -7.27 5.88
N ARG A 175 -14.38 -7.40 5.33
CA ARG A 175 -13.63 -8.65 5.21
C ARG A 175 -12.17 -8.35 5.48
N ASP A 176 -11.72 -8.81 6.63
CA ASP A 176 -10.34 -8.64 7.11
C ASP A 176 -9.29 -9.05 6.05
N LYS A 177 -9.54 -10.16 5.36
CA LYS A 177 -8.62 -10.70 4.34
C LYS A 177 -8.46 -9.89 3.05
N PHE A 178 -9.21 -8.81 2.90
CA PHE A 178 -9.19 -7.93 1.73
C PHE A 178 -8.97 -6.47 2.16
N GLY A 179 -8.38 -6.26 3.33
CA GLY A 179 -8.17 -4.93 3.89
C GLY A 179 -6.83 -4.33 3.52
N GLU A 180 -6.37 -4.44 2.28
CA GLU A 180 -5.07 -3.91 1.88
C GLU A 180 -5.08 -2.36 1.85
N GLY A 181 -3.94 -1.74 2.12
CA GLY A 181 -3.81 -0.29 1.93
C GLY A 181 -3.77 0.09 0.44
N VAL A 182 -2.80 -0.48 -0.27
CA VAL A 182 -2.68 -0.36 -1.73
C VAL A 182 -2.58 -1.75 -2.35
N TYR A 183 -3.41 -2.01 -3.35
CA TYR A 183 -3.48 -3.27 -4.09
C TYR A 183 -3.15 -2.98 -5.57
N VAL A 184 -2.10 -3.62 -6.10
CA VAL A 184 -1.67 -3.45 -7.50
C VAL A 184 -1.80 -4.75 -8.27
N GLY A 185 -2.53 -4.71 -9.40
CA GLY A 185 -2.94 -5.88 -10.18
C GLY A 185 -4.14 -6.59 -9.59
N SER A 186 -4.32 -7.86 -9.96
CA SER A 186 -5.40 -8.71 -9.45
C SER A 186 -4.85 -10.10 -9.15
N ALA A 187 -5.28 -10.73 -8.05
CA ALA A 187 -5.00 -12.14 -7.83
C ALA A 187 -5.53 -12.98 -9.01
N ASN A 188 -4.80 -14.04 -9.40
CA ASN A 188 -5.08 -14.82 -10.60
C ASN A 188 -6.50 -15.39 -10.69
N GLY A 189 -7.12 -15.70 -9.54
CA GLY A 189 -8.50 -16.17 -9.46
C GLY A 189 -9.52 -15.15 -9.96
N ASN A 190 -9.15 -13.87 -10.06
CA ASN A 190 -10.01 -12.78 -10.52
C ASN A 190 -9.74 -12.37 -11.98
N TRP A 191 -8.75 -12.93 -12.66
CA TRP A 191 -8.42 -12.53 -14.04
C TRP A 191 -9.56 -12.79 -15.03
N SER A 192 -10.34 -13.85 -14.85
CA SER A 192 -11.53 -14.07 -15.68
C SER A 192 -12.57 -12.96 -15.57
N VAL A 193 -12.63 -12.28 -14.41
CA VAL A 193 -13.58 -11.20 -14.12
C VAL A 193 -13.06 -9.87 -14.64
N TYR A 194 -11.79 -9.54 -14.38
CA TYR A 194 -11.26 -8.20 -14.63
C TYR A 194 -10.53 -8.04 -15.96
N THR A 195 -9.96 -9.11 -16.50
CA THR A 195 -9.01 -9.05 -17.62
C THR A 195 -9.35 -10.05 -18.73
N GLY A 196 -10.53 -10.67 -18.69
CA GLY A 196 -10.95 -11.69 -19.65
C GLY A 196 -10.11 -12.97 -19.58
N GLY A 197 -9.45 -13.22 -18.46
CA GLY A 197 -8.62 -14.41 -18.21
C GLY A 197 -7.12 -14.22 -18.47
N ALA A 198 -6.70 -13.06 -18.97
CA ALA A 198 -5.28 -12.72 -19.10
C ALA A 198 -4.67 -12.30 -17.76
N PRO A 199 -3.36 -12.46 -17.53
CA PRO A 199 -2.69 -11.84 -16.40
C PRO A 199 -2.98 -10.35 -16.31
N ASP A 200 -3.26 -9.84 -15.11
CA ASP A 200 -3.50 -8.42 -14.90
C ASP A 200 -2.19 -7.63 -14.95
N ALA A 201 -1.84 -7.20 -16.16
CA ALA A 201 -0.67 -6.40 -16.48
C ALA A 201 -0.83 -4.93 -16.03
N SER A 202 -1.11 -4.74 -14.74
CA SER A 202 -1.13 -3.43 -14.08
C SER A 202 0.29 -2.97 -13.76
N ASP A 203 1.06 -2.73 -14.81
CA ASP A 203 2.51 -2.55 -14.82
C ASP A 203 2.97 -1.11 -14.54
N ARG A 204 4.22 -0.98 -14.06
CA ARG A 204 4.95 0.29 -13.89
C ARG A 204 4.24 1.32 -13.01
N ASN A 205 3.40 0.84 -12.09
CA ASN A 205 2.78 1.69 -11.09
C ASN A 205 3.76 2.02 -9.97
N VAL A 206 3.55 3.18 -9.35
CA VAL A 206 4.41 3.71 -8.28
C VAL A 206 3.58 3.96 -7.03
N VAL A 207 3.98 3.36 -5.92
CA VAL A 207 3.42 3.56 -4.58
C VAL A 207 4.49 4.26 -3.75
N GLN A 208 4.33 5.56 -3.54
CA GLN A 208 5.42 6.40 -3.01
C GLN A 208 5.03 7.30 -1.84
N GLY A 209 5.79 7.23 -0.74
CA GLY A 209 5.68 8.22 0.34
C GLY A 209 4.33 8.23 1.05
N ASN A 210 3.55 7.14 0.98
CA ASN A 210 2.27 7.02 1.67
C ASN A 210 2.49 6.68 3.15
N THR A 211 1.54 7.06 3.99
CA THR A 211 1.40 6.58 5.37
C THR A 211 0.25 5.61 5.42
N VAL A 212 0.54 4.33 5.71
CA VAL A 212 -0.44 3.24 5.68
C VAL A 212 -0.43 2.51 7.01
N TYR A 213 -1.59 2.43 7.68
CA TYR A 213 -1.70 1.84 9.02
C TYR A 213 -3.11 1.35 9.30
N ALA A 214 -3.30 0.56 10.35
CA ALA A 214 -4.62 0.01 10.70
C ALA A 214 -5.28 -0.73 9.52
N THR A 215 -4.48 -1.46 8.75
CA THR A 215 -4.95 -2.32 7.66
C THR A 215 -5.00 -3.76 8.16
N THR A 216 -6.09 -4.48 7.88
CA THR A 216 -6.23 -5.88 8.31
C THR A 216 -5.52 -6.87 7.39
N ALA A 217 -5.18 -6.44 6.18
CA ALA A 217 -4.30 -7.14 5.24
C ALA A 217 -3.04 -6.27 4.97
N GLU A 218 -2.16 -6.71 4.06
CA GLU A 218 -0.89 -6.05 3.81
C GLU A 218 -1.09 -4.55 3.49
N PRO A 219 -0.33 -3.65 4.15
CA PRO A 219 -0.28 -2.24 3.78
C PRO A 219 -0.06 -2.01 2.28
N VAL A 220 0.79 -2.80 1.63
CA VAL A 220 0.94 -2.82 0.16
C VAL A 220 1.01 -4.26 -0.34
N ASP A 221 0.14 -4.62 -1.28
CA ASP A 221 0.16 -5.91 -1.96
C ASP A 221 0.28 -5.73 -3.47
N VAL A 222 1.34 -6.31 -4.05
CA VAL A 222 1.62 -6.28 -5.49
C VAL A 222 1.39 -7.67 -6.05
N LYS A 223 0.31 -7.88 -6.80
CA LYS A 223 -0.08 -9.22 -7.27
C LYS A 223 0.74 -9.72 -8.46
N GLU A 224 0.72 -11.05 -8.62
CA GLU A 224 1.13 -11.68 -9.87
C GLU A 224 0.34 -11.12 -11.06
N GLY A 225 0.95 -11.14 -12.24
CA GLY A 225 0.43 -10.42 -13.41
C GLY A 225 1.11 -9.08 -13.65
N THR A 226 1.64 -8.45 -12.60
CA THR A 226 2.26 -7.11 -12.66
C THR A 226 3.77 -7.16 -12.90
N THR A 227 4.29 -6.12 -13.54
CA THR A 227 5.71 -5.93 -13.82
C THR A 227 6.15 -4.49 -13.54
N GLY A 228 7.30 -4.30 -12.90
CA GLY A 228 7.93 -2.99 -12.75
C GLY A 228 7.28 -2.08 -11.70
N THR A 229 6.48 -2.63 -10.78
CA THR A 229 5.89 -1.85 -9.69
C THR A 229 6.99 -1.35 -8.75
N GLN A 230 6.93 -0.06 -8.40
CA GLN A 230 7.86 0.57 -7.47
C GLN A 230 7.14 0.90 -6.16
N VAL A 231 7.63 0.39 -5.04
CA VAL A 231 7.13 0.68 -3.69
C VAL A 231 8.23 1.42 -2.94
N THR A 232 8.12 2.74 -2.82
CA THR A 232 9.24 3.57 -2.37
C THR A 232 8.90 4.56 -1.25
N GLY A 233 9.77 4.64 -0.23
CA GLY A 233 9.68 5.69 0.79
C GLY A 233 8.40 5.71 1.63
N ASN A 234 7.63 4.62 1.68
CA ASN A 234 6.37 4.57 2.43
C ASN A 234 6.63 4.31 3.92
N ALA A 235 5.75 4.82 4.79
CA ALA A 235 5.66 4.48 6.19
C ALA A 235 4.48 3.51 6.39
N LEU A 236 4.78 2.27 6.76
CA LEU A 236 3.87 1.14 6.78
C LEU A 236 3.79 0.56 8.20
N ASP A 237 2.58 0.45 8.74
CA ASP A 237 2.31 -0.15 10.04
C ASP A 237 1.44 -1.41 9.86
N GLY A 238 2.04 -2.58 10.10
CA GLY A 238 1.38 -3.88 10.07
C GLY A 238 0.69 -4.28 11.37
N GLY A 239 0.57 -3.41 12.37
CA GLY A 239 0.07 -3.74 13.71
C GLY A 239 -1.40 -4.15 13.79
N ALA A 240 -2.16 -3.99 12.72
CA ALA A 240 -3.56 -4.42 12.62
C ALA A 240 -3.77 -5.63 11.71
N LEU A 241 -2.70 -6.22 11.17
CA LEU A 241 -2.78 -7.44 10.35
C LEU A 241 -3.51 -8.53 11.11
N THR A 242 -4.40 -9.23 10.41
CA THR A 242 -5.06 -10.43 10.91
C THR A 242 -4.45 -11.67 10.28
N ASP A 243 -4.55 -12.81 10.96
CA ASP A 243 -4.06 -14.10 10.43
C ASP A 243 -4.61 -14.45 9.03
N SER A 244 -5.80 -13.93 8.72
CA SER A 244 -6.50 -14.13 7.45
C SER A 244 -6.10 -13.13 6.36
N GLY A 245 -5.54 -11.98 6.74
CA GLY A 245 -5.30 -10.87 5.84
C GLY A 245 -3.87 -10.71 5.39
N GLY A 246 -2.89 -11.19 6.15
CA GLY A 246 -1.51 -11.16 5.71
C GLY A 246 -0.56 -11.20 6.88
N ASP A 247 0.71 -11.40 6.58
CA ASP A 247 1.76 -11.60 7.57
C ASP A 247 3.01 -10.74 7.29
N SER A 248 2.89 -9.71 6.45
CA SER A 248 3.96 -8.73 6.18
C SER A 248 3.47 -7.31 5.87
N CYS A 249 4.38 -6.32 5.89
CA CYS A 249 4.02 -4.95 5.47
C CYS A 249 3.85 -4.84 3.94
N VAL A 250 4.66 -5.60 3.20
CA VAL A 250 4.66 -5.60 1.74
C VAL A 250 4.82 -7.03 1.25
N ASP A 251 3.89 -7.49 0.42
CA ASP A 251 4.04 -8.74 -0.31
C ASP A 251 4.09 -8.49 -1.83
N VAL A 252 5.17 -8.96 -2.45
CA VAL A 252 5.40 -8.83 -3.89
C VAL A 252 5.28 -10.18 -4.58
N LYS A 253 4.24 -10.30 -5.39
CA LYS A 253 3.96 -11.43 -6.28
C LYS A 253 4.21 -11.06 -7.76
N GLY A 254 4.50 -9.80 -8.07
CA GLY A 254 4.87 -9.31 -9.40
C GLY A 254 6.34 -9.53 -9.80
N ASN A 255 6.71 -9.06 -10.99
CA ASN A 255 8.06 -9.17 -11.54
C ASN A 255 8.78 -7.82 -11.66
N ASP A 256 10.13 -7.86 -11.67
CA ASP A 256 10.99 -6.72 -12.03
C ASP A 256 10.70 -5.44 -11.22
N GLY A 257 10.19 -5.59 -10.00
CA GLY A 257 9.81 -4.50 -9.12
C GLY A 257 10.96 -3.99 -8.25
N LEU A 258 10.73 -2.82 -7.64
CA LEU A 258 11.65 -2.19 -6.70
C LEU A 258 10.93 -1.86 -5.40
N VAL A 259 11.39 -2.41 -4.28
CA VAL A 259 10.92 -2.08 -2.93
C VAL A 259 12.05 -1.35 -2.21
N GLN A 260 11.96 -0.03 -2.13
CA GLN A 260 13.09 0.79 -1.68
C GLN A 260 12.75 1.84 -0.63
N GLY A 261 13.57 1.91 0.42
CA GLY A 261 13.52 3.03 1.38
C GLY A 261 12.24 3.08 2.23
N ASN A 262 11.48 1.98 2.31
CA ASN A 262 10.26 1.93 3.10
C ASN A 262 10.58 1.66 4.58
N THR A 263 9.71 2.16 5.46
CA THR A 263 9.71 1.83 6.89
C THR A 263 8.53 0.92 7.19
N CYS A 264 8.80 -0.29 7.67
CA CYS A 264 7.82 -1.24 8.16
C CYS A 264 7.93 -1.37 9.68
N THR A 265 6.81 -1.17 10.38
CA THR A 265 6.72 -1.35 11.83
C THR A 265 5.48 -2.14 12.19
N GLY A 266 5.43 -2.66 13.42
CA GLY A 266 4.19 -3.16 14.00
C GLY A 266 3.74 -4.53 13.52
N VAL A 267 4.38 -5.13 12.51
CA VAL A 267 4.06 -6.50 12.05
C VAL A 267 4.07 -7.45 13.27
N PRO A 268 2.99 -8.22 13.49
CA PRO A 268 2.91 -9.16 14.59
C PRO A 268 4.08 -10.13 14.57
N GLY A 269 4.48 -10.60 15.75
CA GLY A 269 5.45 -11.69 15.83
C GLY A 269 4.78 -13.05 15.62
N GLY A 270 5.58 -14.08 15.42
CA GLY A 270 5.10 -15.46 15.29
C GLY A 270 5.49 -16.08 13.96
N ASP A 271 5.37 -17.41 13.90
CA ASP A 271 5.79 -18.17 12.73
C ASP A 271 4.99 -17.75 11.49
N GLY A 272 5.68 -17.41 10.40
CA GLY A 272 5.08 -16.92 9.15
C GLY A 272 5.19 -15.42 8.93
N HIS A 273 5.41 -14.63 9.99
CA HIS A 273 5.48 -13.18 9.86
C HIS A 273 6.86 -12.70 9.40
N ASP A 274 6.85 -11.74 8.48
CA ASP A 274 8.02 -11.13 7.89
C ASP A 274 7.85 -9.62 7.71
N GLY A 275 8.94 -8.87 7.56
CA GLY A 275 8.84 -7.44 7.24
C GLY A 275 8.33 -7.22 5.81
N TYR A 276 9.00 -7.90 4.88
CA TYR A 276 8.75 -7.83 3.44
C TYR A 276 8.84 -9.24 2.86
N GLN A 277 7.91 -9.58 1.97
CA GLN A 277 7.84 -10.87 1.30
C GLN A 277 7.90 -10.73 -0.21
N VAL A 278 8.50 -11.73 -0.86
CA VAL A 278 8.37 -11.95 -2.29
C VAL A 278 7.89 -13.38 -2.54
N HIS A 279 6.72 -13.54 -3.13
CA HIS A 279 6.10 -14.83 -3.41
C HIS A 279 6.22 -15.23 -4.88
N HIS A 280 6.78 -16.43 -5.09
CA HIS A 280 6.85 -17.07 -6.40
C HIS A 280 5.53 -17.76 -6.77
N ASN A 281 4.81 -17.20 -7.74
CA ASN A 281 3.55 -17.74 -8.25
C ASN A 281 3.74 -18.38 -9.64
N LYS A 282 4.00 -19.70 -9.63
CA LYS A 282 4.24 -20.51 -10.84
C LYS A 282 2.95 -20.87 -11.57
N LEU A 283 2.54 -20.04 -12.52
CA LEU A 283 1.33 -20.27 -13.33
C LEU A 283 1.63 -20.79 -14.74
N LEU A 284 2.88 -21.21 -14.99
CA LEU A 284 3.38 -21.70 -16.29
C LEU A 284 2.55 -22.84 -16.87
N LYS A 285 2.08 -23.78 -16.04
CA LYS A 285 1.25 -24.92 -16.49
C LYS A 285 -0.11 -24.49 -17.05
N LEU A 286 -0.57 -23.29 -16.69
CA LEU A 286 -1.80 -22.69 -17.17
C LEU A 286 -1.57 -21.75 -18.36
N GLY A 287 -0.31 -21.58 -18.83
CA GLY A 287 0.03 -20.59 -19.85
C GLY A 287 -0.06 -19.14 -19.36
N LEU A 288 -0.07 -18.96 -18.03
CA LEU A 288 -0.41 -17.72 -17.35
C LEU A 288 0.80 -16.99 -16.75
N GLY A 289 2.02 -17.45 -17.10
CA GLY A 289 3.28 -16.81 -16.74
C GLY A 289 3.94 -17.38 -15.48
N ASP A 290 5.08 -16.78 -15.16
CA ASP A 290 5.87 -17.05 -13.96
C ASP A 290 6.09 -15.71 -13.26
N TRP A 291 5.80 -15.64 -11.95
CA TRP A 291 5.64 -14.39 -11.23
C TRP A 291 6.34 -14.40 -9.88
N GLY A 292 6.76 -13.23 -9.38
CA GLY A 292 7.62 -13.11 -8.19
C GLY A 292 9.11 -13.14 -8.50
N LEU A 293 9.53 -12.71 -9.70
CA LEU A 293 10.90 -12.79 -10.18
C LEU A 293 11.58 -11.43 -10.27
N ARG A 294 12.91 -11.41 -10.07
CA ARG A 294 13.80 -10.26 -10.35
C ARG A 294 13.42 -8.95 -9.65
N ASN A 295 12.80 -9.05 -8.49
CA ASN A 295 12.52 -7.91 -7.63
C ASN A 295 13.77 -7.52 -6.82
N GLU A 296 13.96 -6.22 -6.61
CA GLU A 296 15.03 -5.70 -5.77
C GLU A 296 14.47 -5.04 -4.50
N LEU A 297 15.00 -5.43 -3.34
CA LEU A 297 14.68 -4.86 -2.04
C LEU A 297 15.91 -4.12 -1.52
N ALA A 298 15.82 -2.80 -1.33
CA ALA A 298 16.97 -1.96 -1.00
C ALA A 298 16.65 -0.85 0.03
N GLY A 299 17.55 -0.64 0.98
CA GLY A 299 17.46 0.49 1.92
C GLY A 299 16.20 0.54 2.79
N ASN A 300 15.47 -0.56 2.98
CA ASN A 300 14.28 -0.59 3.82
C ASN A 300 14.61 -0.78 5.31
N SER A 301 13.62 -0.58 6.17
CA SER A 301 13.70 -0.96 7.58
C SER A 301 12.49 -1.76 8.03
N ALA A 302 12.69 -2.80 8.85
CA ALA A 302 11.65 -3.61 9.45
C ALA A 302 11.81 -3.71 10.98
N VAL A 303 10.75 -3.36 11.71
CA VAL A 303 10.63 -3.61 13.16
C VAL A 303 9.46 -4.56 13.38
N ILE A 304 9.78 -5.82 13.67
CA ILE A 304 8.83 -6.94 13.67
C ILE A 304 8.73 -7.51 15.09
N GLY A 305 7.54 -8.02 15.45
CA GLY A 305 7.32 -8.66 16.75
C GLY A 305 8.16 -9.94 16.98
N PRO A 306 8.33 -10.36 18.24
CA PRO A 306 9.15 -11.51 18.59
C PRO A 306 8.60 -12.82 18.00
N GLY A 307 9.51 -13.66 17.48
CA GLY A 307 9.15 -14.96 16.91
C GLY A 307 8.81 -14.94 15.42
N ALA A 308 8.88 -13.77 14.78
CA ALA A 308 8.88 -13.64 13.32
C ALA A 308 10.11 -14.30 12.67
N ARG A 309 10.00 -14.60 11.37
CA ARG A 309 11.03 -15.31 10.61
C ARG A 309 12.11 -14.35 10.14
N ASP A 310 11.80 -13.50 9.17
CA ASP A 310 12.78 -12.69 8.46
C ASP A 310 12.34 -11.23 8.30
N GLY A 311 13.30 -10.32 8.25
CA GLY A 311 13.07 -8.96 7.76
C GLY A 311 12.69 -8.98 6.28
N PHE A 312 13.35 -9.82 5.51
CA PHE A 312 13.13 -10.00 4.07
C PHE A 312 13.07 -11.48 3.72
N TRP A 313 11.88 -11.97 3.36
CA TRP A 313 11.67 -13.34 2.95
C TRP A 313 11.43 -13.46 1.45
N VAL A 314 12.11 -14.42 0.81
CA VAL A 314 12.01 -14.68 -0.63
C VAL A 314 11.63 -16.14 -0.87
N HIS A 315 10.47 -16.37 -1.50
CA HIS A 315 10.04 -17.68 -1.95
C HIS A 315 10.91 -18.19 -3.11
N ASP A 316 11.27 -19.49 -3.10
CA ASP A 316 11.96 -20.16 -4.20
C ASP A 316 13.23 -19.43 -4.69
N ALA A 317 13.95 -18.82 -3.76
CA ALA A 317 15.07 -17.90 -3.99
C ALA A 317 16.13 -18.39 -4.99
N SER A 318 16.36 -19.70 -5.08
CA SER A 318 17.32 -20.29 -6.02
C SER A 318 16.93 -20.16 -7.48
N THR A 319 15.69 -19.78 -7.79
CA THR A 319 15.13 -19.74 -9.15
C THR A 319 14.47 -18.41 -9.52
N THR A 320 14.20 -17.54 -8.56
CA THR A 320 13.45 -16.29 -8.77
C THR A 320 14.33 -15.08 -9.05
N TYR A 321 15.63 -15.15 -8.75
CA TYR A 321 16.59 -14.06 -8.99
C TYR A 321 16.23 -12.73 -8.29
N ASN A 322 15.43 -12.79 -7.22
CA ASN A 322 15.20 -11.63 -6.38
C ASN A 322 16.46 -11.27 -5.60
N VAL A 323 16.66 -9.98 -5.36
CA VAL A 323 17.84 -9.44 -4.70
C VAL A 323 17.41 -8.72 -3.43
N VAL A 324 17.97 -9.14 -2.29
CA VAL A 324 17.91 -8.37 -1.04
C VAL A 324 19.26 -7.69 -0.87
N ARG A 325 19.29 -6.35 -0.94
CA ARG A 325 20.53 -5.58 -0.72
C ARG A 325 20.97 -5.65 0.74
N CYS A 326 22.28 -5.57 0.99
CA CYS A 326 22.82 -5.43 2.35
C CYS A 326 22.60 -4.01 2.90
N GLY A 327 22.82 -3.82 4.21
CA GLY A 327 22.79 -2.49 4.85
C GLY A 327 21.38 -1.98 5.20
N GLN A 328 20.36 -2.82 5.10
CA GLN A 328 18.99 -2.52 5.54
C GLN A 328 18.87 -2.70 7.06
N ALA A 329 17.85 -2.11 7.69
CA ALA A 329 17.68 -2.18 9.14
C ALA A 329 16.61 -3.22 9.52
N VAL A 330 16.96 -4.24 10.32
CA VAL A 330 15.99 -5.24 10.80
C VAL A 330 16.10 -5.36 12.32
N THR A 331 14.96 -5.30 13.01
CA THR A 331 14.84 -5.51 14.45
C THR A 331 13.74 -6.52 14.74
N GLY A 332 14.02 -7.53 15.58
CA GLY A 332 13.04 -8.50 16.04
C GLY A 332 12.95 -9.82 15.26
N ALA A 333 13.63 -9.91 14.10
CA ALA A 333 13.68 -11.10 13.25
C ALA A 333 15.10 -11.35 12.71
N ALA A 334 15.31 -12.47 12.00
CA ALA A 334 16.51 -12.64 11.19
C ALA A 334 16.54 -11.62 10.05
N TYR A 335 17.72 -11.34 9.48
CA TYR A 335 17.80 -10.33 8.42
C TYR A 335 17.04 -10.75 7.16
N SER A 336 17.35 -11.93 6.63
CA SER A 336 16.73 -12.49 5.42
C SER A 336 16.99 -14.00 5.33
N ASN A 337 16.10 -14.71 4.63
CA ASN A 337 16.26 -16.13 4.30
C ASN A 337 17.27 -16.39 3.17
N ILE A 338 17.81 -15.34 2.54
CA ILE A 338 18.84 -15.42 1.51
C ILE A 338 20.06 -14.58 1.86
N THR A 339 21.20 -14.87 1.21
CA THR A 339 22.40 -14.03 1.37
C THR A 339 22.16 -12.67 0.73
N CYS A 340 22.35 -11.59 1.49
CA CYS A 340 22.23 -10.24 0.96
C CYS A 340 23.32 -9.95 -0.08
N SER A 341 23.00 -9.10 -1.05
CA SER A 341 23.93 -8.63 -2.08
C SER A 341 24.41 -7.19 -1.77
N PRO A 342 25.69 -6.85 -2.00
CA PRO A 342 26.20 -5.49 -1.81
C PRO A 342 25.46 -4.42 -2.61
#